data_AF-A0A091B0F0-F1
#
_entry.id   AF-A0A091B0F0-F1
#
_cell.length_a   1.000
_cell.length_b   1.000
_cell.length_c   1.000
_cell.angle_alpha   90.00
_cell.angle_beta   90.00
_cell.angle_gamma   90.00
#
_symmetry.space_group_name_H-M   'P 1'
#
loop_
_entity.id
_entity.type
_entity.pdbx_description
1 polymer ?
#
loop_
_entity_poly.entity_id
_entity_poly.type
_entity_poly.pdbx_seq_one_letter_code
_entity_poly.pdbx_strand_id
1 'polypeptide(L)'
;MVLDAAEGERVSALVGEFNRRVNAGIVDPSFVARVRRKLQLDQREAAEIFGGGVNAFSRYETGKALPSVALVKLLKVLDRHPELLDEVRAA
;
A
#
# COMPACT_ATOMS: atom_id res chain seq x y z
N MET A 1 -13.53 32.57 6.14
CA MET A 1 -14.03 32.20 4.79
C MET A 1 -14.05 30.68 4.74
N VAL A 2 -15.21 30.08 4.53
CA VAL A 2 -15.39 28.62 4.41
C VAL A 2 -15.61 28.33 2.93
N LEU A 3 -14.97 27.28 2.40
CA LEU A 3 -15.12 26.86 1.00
C LEU A 3 -16.56 26.41 0.73
N ASP A 4 -17.06 26.65 -0.48
CA ASP A 4 -18.30 26.01 -0.92
C ASP A 4 -18.08 24.51 -1.21
N ALA A 5 -19.15 23.78 -1.51
CA ALA A 5 -19.09 22.34 -1.73
C ALA A 5 -18.24 21.96 -2.96
N ALA A 6 -18.34 22.72 -4.06
CA ALA A 6 -17.61 22.44 -5.30
C ALA A 6 -16.12 22.77 -5.15
N GLU A 7 -15.82 23.88 -4.49
CA GLU A 7 -14.45 24.25 -4.11
C GLU A 7 -13.84 23.21 -3.16
N GLY A 8 -14.59 22.75 -2.16
CA GLY A 8 -14.16 21.72 -1.23
C GLY A 8 -13.83 20.40 -1.92
N GLU A 9 -14.68 19.94 -2.85
CA GLU A 9 -14.45 18.73 -3.63
C GLU A 9 -13.19 18.86 -4.50
N ARG A 10 -13.03 20.00 -5.18
CA ARG A 10 -11.85 20.26 -6.02
C ARG A 10 -10.56 20.26 -5.20
N VAL A 11 -10.55 20.91 -4.04
CA VAL A 11 -9.38 20.94 -3.15
C VAL A 11 -9.06 19.53 -2.65
N SER A 12 -10.07 18.78 -2.22
CA SER A 12 -9.90 17.39 -1.77
C SER A 12 -9.30 16.50 -2.86
N ALA A 13 -9.76 16.63 -4.10
CA ALA A 13 -9.24 15.89 -5.25
C ALA A 13 -7.76 16.21 -5.50
N LEU A 14 -7.39 17.50 -5.52
CA LEU A 14 -6.01 17.95 -5.73
C LEU A 14 -5.07 17.49 -4.61
N VAL A 15 -5.49 17.60 -3.35
CA VAL A 15 -4.72 17.09 -2.20
C VAL A 15 -4.56 15.58 -2.28
N GLY A 16 -5.61 14.86 -2.65
CA GLY A 16 -5.56 13.41 -2.84
C GLY A 16 -4.58 12.99 -3.94
N GLU A 17 -4.57 13.68 -5.08
CA GLU A 17 -3.62 13.45 -6.16
C GLU A 17 -2.19 13.76 -5.75
N PHE A 18 -1.98 14.90 -5.09
CA PHE A 18 -0.69 15.29 -4.55
C PHE A 18 -0.13 14.22 -3.60
N ASN A 19 -0.94 13.75 -2.64
CA ASN A 19 -0.54 12.72 -1.69
C ASN A 19 -0.17 11.41 -2.38
N ARG A 20 -0.93 10.98 -3.42
CA ARG A 20 -0.59 9.79 -4.20
C ARG A 20 0.76 9.95 -4.90
N ARG A 21 1.02 11.12 -5.50
CA ARG A 21 2.29 11.41 -6.18
C ARG A 21 3.47 11.43 -5.21
N VAL A 22 3.32 12.04 -4.03
CA VAL A 22 4.35 12.03 -2.98
C VAL A 22 4.64 10.59 -2.52
N ASN A 23 3.61 9.82 -2.21
CA ASN A 23 3.77 8.43 -1.76
C ASN A 23 4.46 7.57 -2.83
N ALA A 24 4.09 7.73 -4.11
CA ALA A 24 4.69 6.99 -5.22
C ALA A 24 6.18 7.30 -5.42
N GLY A 25 6.63 8.50 -5.05
CA GLY A 25 8.06 8.85 -5.02
C GLY A 25 8.85 8.15 -3.91
N ILE A 26 8.18 7.64 -2.87
CA ILE A 26 8.83 6.94 -1.74
C ILE A 26 8.76 5.42 -1.95
N VAL A 27 7.57 4.91 -2.28
CA VAL A 27 7.32 3.49 -2.58
C VAL A 27 6.40 3.44 -3.79
N ASP A 28 6.87 2.80 -4.86
CA ASP A 28 6.03 2.55 -6.04
C ASP A 28 4.81 1.67 -5.65
N PRO A 29 3.57 2.15 -5.81
CA PRO A 29 2.37 1.35 -5.54
C PRO A 29 2.33 0.04 -6.36
N SER A 30 2.91 0.05 -7.56
CA SER A 30 2.98 -1.11 -8.45
C SER A 30 3.89 -2.21 -7.86
N PHE A 31 4.93 -1.83 -7.10
CA PHE A 31 5.81 -2.77 -6.43
C PHE A 31 5.03 -3.62 -5.41
N VAL A 32 4.21 -2.97 -4.56
CA VAL A 32 3.40 -3.67 -3.56
C VAL A 32 2.44 -4.65 -4.24
N ALA A 33 1.74 -4.21 -5.29
CA ALA A 33 0.80 -5.04 -6.02
C ALA A 33 1.51 -6.23 -6.70
N ARG A 34 2.69 -6.00 -7.30
CA ARG A 34 3.47 -7.02 -7.99
C ARG A 34 3.95 -8.10 -7.04
N VAL A 35 4.54 -7.72 -5.90
CA VAL A 35 5.03 -8.69 -4.91
C VAL A 35 3.89 -9.49 -4.31
N ARG A 36 2.78 -8.83 -3.92
CA ARG A 36 1.60 -9.54 -3.39
C ARG A 36 1.08 -10.61 -4.37
N ARG A 37 0.94 -10.24 -5.65
CA ARG A 37 0.50 -11.20 -6.69
C ARG A 37 1.51 -12.32 -6.92
N LYS A 38 2.82 -12.03 -6.83
CA LYS A 38 3.88 -13.04 -6.91
C LYS A 38 3.76 -14.07 -5.78
N LEU A 39 3.37 -13.62 -4.59
CA LEU A 39 3.10 -14.45 -3.42
C LEU A 39 1.72 -15.14 -3.44
N GLN A 40 0.95 -14.96 -4.53
CA GLN A 40 -0.38 -15.54 -4.72
C GLN A 40 -1.39 -15.16 -3.62
N LEU A 41 -1.25 -13.96 -3.07
CA LEU A 41 -2.14 -13.44 -2.02
C LEU A 41 -3.18 -12.49 -2.62
N ASP A 42 -4.41 -12.53 -2.13
CA ASP A 42 -5.33 -11.41 -2.26
C ASP A 42 -4.97 -10.26 -1.28
N GLN A 43 -5.65 -9.12 -1.41
CA GLN A 43 -5.36 -7.94 -0.57
C GLN A 43 -5.71 -8.15 0.91
N ARG A 44 -6.73 -8.96 1.18
CA ARG A 44 -7.20 -9.26 2.53
C ARG A 44 -6.24 -10.22 3.22
N GLU A 45 -5.87 -11.31 2.56
CA GLU A 45 -4.87 -12.26 3.04
C GLU A 45 -3.54 -11.54 3.33
N ALA A 46 -3.10 -10.67 2.41
CA ALA A 46 -1.91 -9.87 2.64
C ALA A 46 -2.06 -8.94 3.86
N ALA A 47 -3.22 -8.33 4.07
CA ALA A 47 -3.47 -7.51 5.26
C ALA A 47 -3.53 -8.33 6.55
N GLU A 48 -4.00 -9.57 6.50
CA GLU A 48 -4.02 -10.50 7.63
C GLU A 48 -2.59 -10.95 8.00
N ILE A 49 -1.75 -11.25 7.01
CA ILE A 49 -0.36 -11.71 7.21
C ILE A 49 0.57 -10.56 7.62
N PHE A 50 0.51 -9.44 6.91
CA PHE A 50 1.48 -8.35 7.07
C PHE A 50 0.97 -7.20 7.95
N GLY A 51 -0.31 -7.23 8.34
CA GLY A 51 -0.96 -6.20 9.15
C GLY A 51 -1.37 -4.95 8.38
N GLY A 52 -1.72 -3.90 9.14
CA GLY A 52 -2.16 -2.60 8.60
C GLY A 52 -3.69 -2.44 8.48
N GLY A 53 -4.45 -3.50 8.78
CA GLY A 53 -5.92 -3.52 8.71
C GLY A 53 -6.46 -3.87 7.32
N VAL A 54 -7.75 -4.22 7.26
CA VAL A 54 -8.40 -4.88 6.10
C VAL A 54 -8.25 -4.16 4.75
N ASN A 55 -8.03 -2.84 4.75
CA ASN A 55 -7.91 -2.02 3.53
C ASN A 55 -6.47 -1.56 3.24
N ALA A 56 -5.47 -2.05 4.00
CA ALA A 56 -4.09 -1.60 3.90
C ALA A 56 -3.53 -1.76 2.48
N PHE A 57 -3.56 -2.99 1.95
CA PHE A 57 -3.00 -3.30 0.64
C PHE A 57 -3.71 -2.56 -0.49
N SER A 58 -5.04 -2.42 -0.44
CA SER A 58 -5.77 -1.57 -1.40
C SER A 58 -5.28 -0.11 -1.38
N ARG A 59 -5.02 0.45 -0.19
CA ARG A 59 -4.52 1.82 -0.06
C ARG A 59 -3.06 1.97 -0.46
N TYR A 60 -2.21 0.99 -0.18
CA TYR A 60 -0.81 0.98 -0.60
C TYR A 60 -0.69 0.88 -2.12
N GLU A 61 -1.44 -0.04 -2.74
CA GLU A 61 -1.45 -0.28 -4.19
C GLU A 61 -2.04 0.88 -5.00
N THR A 62 -2.83 1.75 -4.37
CA THR A 62 -3.37 2.97 -4.96
C THR A 62 -2.61 4.24 -4.56
N GLY A 63 -1.54 4.11 -3.77
CA GLY A 63 -0.76 5.24 -3.25
C GLY A 63 -1.52 6.13 -2.25
N LYS A 64 -2.71 5.72 -1.80
CA LYS A 64 -3.54 6.47 -0.82
C LYS A 64 -3.00 6.37 0.61
N ALA A 65 -2.05 5.48 0.85
CA ALA A 65 -1.31 5.37 2.10
C ALA A 65 0.11 4.91 1.80
N LEU A 66 1.04 5.29 2.66
CA LEU A 66 2.41 4.80 2.61
C LEU A 66 2.54 3.56 3.51
N PRO A 67 3.06 2.43 3.00
CA PRO A 67 3.40 1.29 3.83
C PRO A 67 4.56 1.63 4.78
N SER A 68 4.65 0.94 5.92
CA SER A 68 5.77 1.13 6.85
C SER A 68 7.10 0.70 6.22
N VAL A 69 8.21 1.28 6.66
CA VAL A 69 9.55 0.92 6.15
C VAL A 69 9.86 -0.56 6.38
N ALA A 70 9.43 -1.12 7.53
CA ALA A 70 9.56 -2.54 7.83
C ALA A 70 8.82 -3.41 6.82
N LEU A 71 7.56 -3.07 6.49
CA LEU A 71 6.78 -3.80 5.49
C LEU A 71 7.45 -3.77 4.12
N VAL A 72 7.92 -2.61 3.68
CA VAL A 72 8.61 -2.46 2.38
C VAL A 72 9.87 -3.33 2.34
N LYS A 73 10.66 -3.36 3.42
CA LYS A 73 11.86 -4.20 3.51
C LYS A 73 11.50 -5.68 3.45
N LEU A 74 10.47 -6.12 4.19
CA LEU A 74 10.00 -7.50 4.17
C LEU A 74 9.52 -7.91 2.78
N LEU A 75 8.71 -7.09 2.12
CA LEU A 75 8.28 -7.35 0.74
C LEU A 75 9.45 -7.43 -0.24
N LYS A 76 10.53 -6.65 -0.05
CA LYS A 76 11.76 -6.75 -0.85
C LYS A 76 12.53 -8.05 -0.62
N VAL A 77 12.46 -8.62 0.59
CA VAL A 77 13.04 -9.93 0.89
C VAL A 77 12.20 -11.01 0.22
N LEU A 78 10.87 -11.00 0.43
CA LEU A 78 9.94 -11.98 -0.14
C LEU A 78 9.85 -11.91 -1.67
N ASP A 79 10.10 -10.75 -2.28
CA ASP A 79 10.22 -10.64 -3.74
C ASP A 79 11.44 -11.42 -4.27
N ARG A 80 12.50 -11.57 -3.48
CA ARG A 80 13.67 -12.39 -3.86
C ARG A 80 13.53 -13.84 -3.42
N HIS A 81 12.89 -14.04 -2.27
CA HIS A 81 12.77 -15.32 -1.57
C HIS A 81 11.29 -15.61 -1.25
N PRO A 82 10.43 -15.88 -2.26
CA PRO A 82 9.01 -16.12 -2.03
C PRO A 82 8.75 -17.35 -1.16
N GLU A 83 9.68 -18.30 -1.10
CA GLU A 83 9.65 -19.49 -0.23
C GLU A 83 9.60 -19.16 1.26
N LEU A 84 10.05 -17.97 1.67
CA LEU A 84 10.03 -17.53 3.08
C LEU A 84 8.64 -17.06 3.54
N LEU A 85 7.64 -17.03 2.66
CA LEU A 85 6.28 -16.60 3.04
C LEU A 85 5.70 -17.49 4.15
N ASP A 86 5.98 -18.79 4.13
CA ASP A 86 5.45 -19.72 5.12
C ASP A 86 6.03 -19.47 6.51
N GLU A 87 7.28 -19.01 6.60
CA GLU A 87 7.88 -18.58 7.87
C GLU A 87 7.18 -17.33 8.43
N VAL A 88 6.82 -16.38 7.55
CA VAL A 88 6.09 -15.17 7.97
C VAL A 88 4.67 -15.51 8.45
N ARG A 89 4.01 -16.49 7.83
CA ARG A 89 2.67 -16.94 8.25
C ARG A 89 2.67 -17.65 9.61
N ALA A 90 3.79 -18.25 10.00
CA ALA A 90 3.92 -19.03 11.22
C ALA A 90 4.37 -18.19 12.44
N ALA A 91 4.84 -16.96 12.22
CA ALA A 91 5.30 -16.03 13.26
C ALA A 91 4.14 -15.35 14.00
#